data_AF-A0A850I2A2-F1
#
_entry.id   AF-A0A850I2A2-F1
#
_cell.length_a   1.000
_cell.length_b   1.000
_cell.length_c   1.000
_cell.angle_alpha   90.00
_cell.angle_beta   90.00
_cell.angle_gamma   90.00
#
_symmetry.space_group_name_H-M   'P 1'
#
loop_
_entity.id
_entity.type
_entity.pdbx_description
1 polymer ?
#
loop_
_entity_poly.entity_id
_entity_poly.type
_entity_poly.pdbx_seq_one_letter_code
_entity_poly.pdbx_strand_id
1 'polypeptide(L)'
;MKKKYSLIRQIKQSEIDQIRAQLDRVRKVAKKAARSENRFADYRYLRAVYRTLHTLGDDNLLPILARVVRQEYNIPKRAGTHALRTIIDATATTASDLRTRSRWARALEWALDAEVRPKHLIWFLKANSGIAGCARLANRGLPRYRRQREDLEDDDTLEPNGTDRFGLYKERFPQRPRPPIW
;
A
#
# COMPACT_ATOMS: atom_id res chain seq x y z
N MET A 1 -5.86 -11.23 38.92
CA MET A 1 -5.64 -11.69 37.52
C MET A 1 -6.68 -11.06 36.61
N LYS A 2 -6.34 -9.98 35.89
CA LYS A 2 -7.27 -9.31 34.96
C LYS A 2 -7.10 -9.92 33.56
N LYS A 3 -8.13 -10.62 33.06
CA LYS A 3 -8.19 -11.13 31.68
C LYS A 3 -8.22 -9.93 30.72
N LYS A 4 -7.07 -9.61 30.10
CA LYS A 4 -6.98 -8.65 28.98
C LYS A 4 -7.48 -9.34 27.70
N TYR A 5 -8.80 -9.43 27.52
CA TYR A 5 -9.33 -9.66 26.18
C TYR A 5 -9.17 -8.36 25.39
N SER A 6 -8.07 -8.24 24.65
CA SER A 6 -7.97 -7.23 23.59
C SER A 6 -9.13 -7.47 22.63
N LEU A 7 -10.15 -6.62 22.70
CA LEU A 7 -11.32 -6.66 21.83
C LEU A 7 -10.84 -6.50 20.38
N ILE A 8 -10.63 -7.64 19.71
CA ILE A 8 -10.45 -7.68 18.27
C ILE A 8 -11.73 -7.08 17.71
N ARG A 9 -11.66 -5.83 17.19
CA ARG A 9 -12.78 -5.15 16.53
C ARG A 9 -13.48 -6.16 15.62
N GLN A 10 -14.77 -6.39 15.87
CA GLN A 10 -15.59 -7.18 14.97
C GLN A 10 -15.63 -6.44 13.64
N ILE A 11 -15.04 -7.05 12.62
CA ILE A 11 -15.09 -6.52 11.25
C ILE A 11 -16.50 -6.78 10.75
N LYS A 12 -17.19 -5.72 10.33
CA LYS A 12 -18.55 -5.86 9.80
C LYS A 12 -18.47 -6.51 8.42
N GLN A 13 -19.44 -7.36 8.10
CA GLN A 13 -19.51 -7.99 6.77
C GLN A 13 -19.52 -6.94 5.65
N SER A 14 -20.17 -5.80 5.86
CA SER A 14 -20.18 -4.68 4.90
C SER A 14 -18.79 -4.11 4.61
N GLU A 15 -17.89 -4.05 5.59
CA GLU A 15 -16.50 -3.59 5.42
C GLU A 15 -15.69 -4.59 4.58
N ILE A 16 -15.93 -5.89 4.80
CA ILE A 16 -15.32 -6.98 4.00
C ILE A 16 -15.78 -6.87 2.55
N ASP A 17 -17.09 -6.70 2.33
CA ASP A 17 -17.69 -6.61 1.01
C ASP A 17 -17.18 -5.38 0.24
N GLN A 18 -17.00 -4.25 0.93
CA GLN A 18 -16.39 -3.04 0.35
C GLN A 18 -14.94 -3.29 -0.09
N ILE A 19 -14.10 -3.89 0.77
CA ILE A 19 -12.72 -4.22 0.42
C ILE A 19 -12.69 -5.18 -0.77
N ARG A 20 -13.50 -6.24 -0.74
CA ARG A 20 -13.62 -7.22 -1.83
C ARG A 20 -14.00 -6.52 -3.14
N ALA A 21 -15.03 -5.67 -3.13
CA ALA A 21 -15.47 -4.93 -4.30
C ALA A 21 -14.36 -4.05 -4.89
N GLN A 22 -13.56 -3.38 -4.06
CA GLN A 22 -12.43 -2.58 -4.52
C GLN A 22 -11.32 -3.44 -5.12
N LEU A 23 -10.95 -4.55 -4.47
CA LEU A 23 -9.93 -5.47 -4.97
C LEU A 23 -10.36 -6.15 -6.28
N ASP A 24 -11.64 -6.49 -6.43
CA ASP A 24 -12.17 -7.07 -7.66
C ASP A 24 -12.15 -6.09 -8.84
N ARG A 25 -12.38 -4.79 -8.59
CA ARG A 25 -12.17 -3.74 -9.61
C ARG A 25 -10.72 -3.70 -10.07
N VAL A 26 -9.77 -3.75 -9.13
CA VAL A 26 -8.33 -3.77 -9.47
C VAL A 26 -7.97 -5.05 -10.22
N ARG A 27 -8.49 -6.22 -9.83
CA ARG A 27 -8.28 -7.49 -10.54
C ARG A 27 -8.80 -7.45 -11.98
N LYS A 28 -9.96 -6.84 -12.22
CA LYS A 28 -10.47 -6.63 -13.58
C LYS A 28 -9.48 -5.82 -14.44
N VAL A 29 -8.87 -4.79 -13.86
CA VAL A 29 -7.81 -4.02 -14.54
C VAL A 29 -6.56 -4.85 -14.74
N ALA A 30 -6.12 -5.63 -13.74
CA ALA A 30 -4.95 -6.50 -13.82
C ALA A 30 -5.11 -7.55 -14.93
N LYS A 31 -6.28 -8.20 -15.04
CA LYS A 31 -6.59 -9.15 -16.11
C LYS A 31 -6.54 -8.50 -17.50
N LYS A 32 -7.06 -7.28 -17.64
CA LYS A 32 -6.98 -6.51 -18.90
C LYS A 32 -5.54 -6.12 -19.23
N ALA A 33 -4.75 -5.74 -18.22
CA ALA A 33 -3.34 -5.40 -18.38
C ALA A 33 -2.52 -6.62 -18.82
N ALA A 34 -2.72 -7.78 -18.18
CA ALA A 34 -2.00 -9.01 -18.49
C ALA A 34 -2.27 -9.56 -19.90
N ARG A 35 -3.46 -9.31 -20.47
CA ARG A 35 -3.80 -9.69 -21.84
C ARG A 35 -3.33 -8.69 -22.89
N SER A 36 -2.80 -7.55 -22.46
CA SER A 36 -2.42 -6.48 -23.37
C SER A 36 -0.93 -6.52 -23.65
N GLU A 37 -0.56 -6.47 -24.93
CA GLU A 37 0.82 -6.26 -25.38
C GLU A 37 1.27 -4.80 -25.20
N ASN A 38 0.40 -3.94 -24.68
CA ASN A 38 0.70 -2.52 -24.53
C ASN A 38 1.73 -2.29 -23.43
N ARG A 39 2.87 -1.69 -23.80
CA ARG A 39 3.94 -1.25 -22.87
C ARG A 39 3.48 -0.38 -21.70
N PHE A 40 2.28 0.21 -21.77
CA PHE A 40 1.69 1.05 -20.72
C PHE A 40 0.64 0.33 -19.86
N ALA A 41 0.41 -0.97 -20.05
CA ALA A 41 -0.56 -1.76 -19.29
C ALA A 41 -0.29 -1.69 -17.77
N ASP A 42 0.98 -1.78 -17.38
CA ASP A 42 1.42 -1.66 -15.98
C ASP A 42 1.03 -0.32 -15.37
N TYR A 43 1.18 0.80 -16.08
CA TYR A 43 0.81 2.12 -15.56
C TYR A 43 -0.68 2.22 -15.23
N ARG A 44 -1.54 1.58 -16.03
CA ARG A 44 -2.99 1.55 -15.77
C ARG A 44 -3.31 0.71 -14.53
N TYR A 45 -2.67 -0.46 -14.41
CA TYR A 45 -2.80 -1.31 -13.24
C TYR A 45 -2.33 -0.60 -11.97
N LEU A 46 -1.14 0.02 -11.98
CA LEU A 46 -0.60 0.74 -10.84
C LEU A 46 -1.45 1.95 -10.43
N ARG A 47 -2.04 2.67 -11.39
CA ARG A 47 -3.02 3.72 -11.08
C ARG A 47 -4.27 3.18 -10.40
N ALA A 48 -4.74 1.99 -10.78
CA ALA A 48 -5.87 1.36 -10.12
C ALA A 48 -5.52 0.96 -8.67
N VAL A 49 -4.38 0.30 -8.46
CA VAL A 49 -3.87 -0.05 -7.11
C VAL A 49 -3.79 1.19 -6.22
N TYR A 50 -3.16 2.25 -6.72
CA TYR A 50 -2.93 3.46 -5.96
C TYR A 50 -4.23 4.20 -5.63
N ARG A 51 -5.19 4.26 -6.56
CA ARG A 51 -6.54 4.77 -6.29
C ARG A 51 -7.23 3.98 -5.19
N THR A 52 -7.15 2.66 -5.24
CA THR A 52 -7.75 1.79 -4.23
C THR A 52 -7.14 2.02 -2.86
N LEU A 53 -5.83 2.24 -2.75
CA LEU A 53 -5.21 2.64 -1.47
C LEU A 53 -5.86 3.90 -0.90
N HIS A 54 -5.99 4.95 -1.71
CA HIS A 54 -6.59 6.20 -1.27
C HIS A 54 -8.06 6.04 -0.87
N THR A 55 -8.86 5.35 -1.69
CA THR A 55 -10.27 5.10 -1.36
C THR A 55 -10.42 4.31 -0.06
N LEU A 56 -9.65 3.24 0.12
CA LEU A 56 -9.68 2.47 1.36
C LEU A 56 -9.17 3.28 2.56
N GLY A 57 -8.25 4.22 2.37
CA GLY A 57 -7.78 5.13 3.41
C GLY A 57 -8.83 6.16 3.80
N ASP A 58 -9.51 6.75 2.83
CA ASP A 58 -10.62 7.67 3.06
C ASP A 58 -11.79 6.99 3.80
N ASP A 59 -12.02 5.69 3.52
CA ASP A 59 -13.04 4.87 4.18
C ASP A 59 -12.57 4.26 5.53
N ASN A 60 -11.33 4.52 5.98
CA ASN A 60 -10.72 3.92 7.18
C ASN A 60 -10.65 2.38 7.19
N LEU A 61 -10.52 1.77 6.01
CA LEU A 61 -10.51 0.31 5.80
C LEU A 61 -9.09 -0.29 5.70
N LEU A 62 -8.04 0.54 5.58
CA LEU A 62 -6.66 0.07 5.49
C LEU A 62 -6.19 -0.79 6.67
N PRO A 63 -6.54 -0.50 7.94
CA PRO A 63 -6.09 -1.30 9.08
C PRO A 63 -6.57 -2.76 9.03
N ILE A 64 -7.75 -3.00 8.44
CA ILE A 64 -8.35 -4.34 8.35
C ILE A 64 -8.02 -5.05 7.04
N LEU A 65 -7.51 -4.35 6.03
CA LEU A 65 -7.18 -4.88 4.70
C LEU A 65 -6.31 -6.14 4.77
N ALA A 66 -5.23 -6.12 5.53
CA ALA A 66 -4.31 -7.26 5.62
C ALA A 66 -4.98 -8.51 6.21
N ARG A 67 -5.94 -8.32 7.12
CA ARG A 67 -6.70 -9.42 7.71
C ARG A 67 -7.71 -9.99 6.72
N VAL A 68 -8.46 -9.11 6.04
CA VAL A 68 -9.43 -9.51 5.01
C VAL A 68 -8.74 -10.23 3.87
N VAL A 69 -7.62 -9.69 3.36
CA VAL A 69 -6.87 -10.31 2.26
C VAL A 69 -6.37 -11.71 2.62
N ARG A 70 -5.91 -11.90 3.87
CA ARG A 70 -5.50 -13.23 4.35
C ARG A 70 -6.68 -14.20 4.38
N GLN A 71 -7.83 -13.78 4.91
CA GLN A 71 -9.02 -14.63 5.06
C GLN A 71 -9.63 -15.00 3.69
N GLU A 72 -9.74 -14.02 2.79
CA GLU A 72 -10.49 -14.14 1.53
C GLU A 72 -9.66 -14.71 0.37
N TYR A 73 -8.34 -14.49 0.38
CA TYR A 73 -7.47 -14.82 -0.75
C TYR A 73 -6.30 -15.73 -0.40
N ASN A 74 -6.25 -16.23 0.83
CA ASN A 74 -5.20 -17.13 1.34
C ASN A 74 -3.78 -16.58 1.12
N ILE A 75 -3.62 -15.25 1.20
CA ILE A 75 -2.31 -14.60 1.07
C ILE A 75 -1.70 -14.48 2.47
N PRO A 76 -0.48 -14.98 2.69
CA PRO A 76 0.14 -14.96 4.01
C PRO A 76 0.38 -13.52 4.45
N LYS A 77 -0.06 -13.20 5.68
CA LYS A 77 0.26 -11.93 6.33
C LYS A 77 1.76 -11.93 6.65
N ARG A 78 2.50 -11.03 6.01
CA ARG A 78 3.90 -10.76 6.35
C ARG A 78 3.96 -9.50 7.22
N ALA A 79 4.57 -9.61 8.40
CA ALA A 79 4.74 -8.47 9.31
C ALA A 79 5.48 -7.33 8.60
N GLY A 80 5.10 -6.08 8.87
CA GLY A 80 5.68 -4.91 8.24
C GLY A 80 5.43 -4.82 6.73
N THR A 81 4.37 -5.43 6.19
CA THR A 81 4.06 -5.27 4.75
C THR A 81 3.22 -4.02 4.53
N HIS A 82 3.70 -3.12 3.67
CA HIS A 82 2.95 -1.91 3.30
C HIS A 82 1.63 -2.27 2.59
N ALA A 83 0.57 -1.49 2.82
CA ALA A 83 -0.76 -1.76 2.28
C ALA A 83 -0.77 -1.84 0.73
N LEU A 84 0.05 -1.03 0.04
CA LEU A 84 0.23 -1.13 -1.41
C LEU A 84 0.69 -2.52 -1.84
N ARG A 85 1.63 -3.11 -1.09
CA ARG A 85 2.13 -4.46 -1.38
C ARG A 85 1.03 -5.50 -1.17
N THR A 86 0.24 -5.37 -0.10
CA THR A 86 -0.92 -6.24 0.15
C THR A 86 -1.94 -6.18 -1.00
N ILE A 87 -2.27 -4.98 -1.49
CA ILE A 87 -3.18 -4.83 -2.65
C ILE A 87 -2.58 -5.49 -3.89
N ILE A 88 -1.28 -5.28 -4.16
CA ILE A 88 -0.60 -5.89 -5.30
C ILE A 88 -0.62 -7.41 -5.20
N ASP A 89 -0.28 -7.98 -4.05
CA ASP A 89 -0.27 -9.44 -3.88
C ASP A 89 -1.68 -10.03 -4.01
N ALA A 90 -2.71 -9.30 -3.58
CA ALA A 90 -4.12 -9.70 -3.72
C ALA A 90 -4.66 -9.62 -5.15
N THR A 91 -4.07 -8.78 -6.02
CA THR A 91 -4.71 -8.40 -7.29
C THR A 91 -3.86 -8.66 -8.53
N ALA A 92 -2.54 -8.79 -8.37
CA ALA A 92 -1.63 -9.10 -9.46
C ALA A 92 -1.91 -10.50 -10.02
N THR A 93 -1.92 -10.62 -11.34
CA THR A 93 -2.06 -11.90 -12.02
C THR A 93 -0.78 -12.73 -11.90
N THR A 94 -0.93 -14.06 -11.90
CA THR A 94 0.14 -15.05 -11.68
C THR A 94 1.35 -14.87 -12.62
N ALA A 95 1.14 -14.30 -13.81
CA ALA A 95 2.19 -14.02 -14.79
C ALA A 95 3.24 -12.98 -14.35
N SER A 96 2.99 -12.21 -13.28
CA SER A 96 3.96 -11.22 -12.77
C SER A 96 4.91 -11.84 -11.75
N ASP A 97 6.23 -11.74 -12.01
CA ASP A 97 7.27 -12.23 -11.10
C ASP A 97 7.34 -11.39 -9.81
N LEU A 98 7.92 -11.99 -8.76
CA LEU A 98 8.07 -11.35 -7.45
C LEU A 98 8.87 -10.03 -7.51
N ARG A 99 9.86 -9.97 -8.42
CA ARG A 99 10.71 -8.81 -8.60
C ARG A 99 9.91 -7.62 -9.14
N THR A 100 9.05 -7.85 -10.12
CA THR A 100 8.20 -6.81 -10.70
C THR A 100 7.20 -6.28 -9.69
N ARG A 101 6.52 -7.16 -8.93
CA ARG A 101 5.61 -6.74 -7.85
C ARG A 101 6.32 -5.90 -6.79
N SER A 102 7.57 -6.23 -6.47
CA SER A 102 8.36 -5.49 -5.48
C SER A 102 8.77 -4.12 -6.00
N ARG A 103 9.15 -4.04 -7.28
CA ARG A 103 9.44 -2.78 -7.97
C ARG A 103 8.21 -1.88 -8.02
N TRP A 104 7.04 -2.44 -8.34
CA TRP A 104 5.77 -1.73 -8.33
C TRP A 104 5.43 -1.14 -6.96
N ALA A 105 5.52 -1.95 -5.90
CA ALA A 105 5.26 -1.48 -4.54
C ALA A 105 6.16 -0.30 -4.17
N ARG A 106 7.48 -0.42 -4.40
CA ARG A 106 8.44 0.65 -4.11
C ARG A 106 8.19 1.92 -4.92
N ALA A 107 7.84 1.80 -6.20
CA ALA A 107 7.50 2.95 -7.03
C ALA A 107 6.27 3.70 -6.50
N LEU A 108 5.24 2.97 -6.05
CA LEU A 108 4.03 3.55 -5.48
C LEU A 108 4.26 4.13 -4.08
N GLU A 109 5.12 3.51 -3.27
CA GLU A 109 5.54 4.07 -1.97
C GLU A 109 6.25 5.41 -2.14
N TRP A 110 7.11 5.55 -3.15
CA TRP A 110 7.73 6.85 -3.48
C TRP A 110 6.71 7.91 -3.87
N ALA A 111 5.69 7.54 -4.65
CA ALA A 111 4.62 8.46 -5.00
C ALA A 111 3.76 8.86 -3.78
N LEU A 112 3.54 7.92 -2.85
CA LEU A 112 2.81 8.16 -1.62
C LEU A 112 3.56 9.12 -0.70
N ASP A 113 4.86 8.89 -0.51
CA ASP A 113 5.75 9.77 0.26
C ASP A 113 5.82 11.19 -0.32
N ALA A 114 5.83 11.31 -1.65
CA ALA A 114 5.75 12.58 -2.34
C ALA A 114 4.33 13.19 -2.38
N GLU A 115 3.37 12.63 -1.62
CA GLU A 115 1.98 13.07 -1.50
C GLU A 115 1.24 13.21 -2.86
N VAL A 116 1.62 12.39 -3.83
CA VAL A 116 1.10 12.48 -5.19
C VAL A 116 -0.35 12.03 -5.21
N ARG A 117 -1.26 12.86 -5.71
CA ARG A 117 -2.67 12.46 -5.89
C ARG A 117 -2.80 11.41 -7.01
N PRO A 118 -3.76 10.47 -6.92
CA PRO A 118 -3.92 9.41 -7.93
C PRO A 118 -4.11 9.89 -9.36
N LYS A 119 -4.68 11.08 -9.55
CA LYS A 119 -4.84 11.68 -10.88
C LYS A 119 -3.49 12.01 -11.56
N HIS A 120 -2.47 12.35 -10.78
CA HIS A 120 -1.14 12.76 -11.24
C HIS A 120 -0.11 11.63 -11.23
N LEU A 121 -0.44 10.45 -10.70
CA LEU A 121 0.49 9.33 -10.55
C LEU A 121 1.24 8.98 -11.84
N ILE A 122 0.54 8.82 -12.97
CA ILE A 122 1.18 8.41 -14.23
C ILE A 122 2.19 9.46 -14.69
N TRP A 123 1.84 10.74 -14.56
CA TRP A 123 2.74 11.84 -14.90
C TRP A 123 3.98 11.82 -13.99
N PHE A 124 3.77 11.67 -12.68
CA PHE A 124 4.84 11.58 -11.70
C PHE A 124 5.80 10.41 -11.97
N LEU A 125 5.25 9.22 -12.24
CA LEU A 125 6.06 8.04 -12.57
C LEU A 125 6.88 8.30 -13.83
N LYS A 126 6.30 8.90 -14.88
CA LYS A 126 7.02 9.22 -16.12
C LYS A 126 8.13 10.26 -15.90
N ALA A 127 7.86 11.31 -15.13
CA ALA A 127 8.82 12.36 -14.80
C ALA A 127 10.04 11.82 -14.04
N ASN A 128 9.87 10.76 -13.26
CA ASN A 128 10.93 10.13 -12.45
C ASN A 128 11.52 8.87 -13.12
N SER A 129 11.72 8.92 -14.45
CA SER A 129 12.29 7.82 -15.25
C SER A 129 11.49 6.51 -15.19
N GLY A 130 10.17 6.61 -15.11
CA GLY A 130 9.25 5.48 -15.07
C GLY A 130 9.20 4.76 -13.72
N ILE A 131 8.54 3.61 -13.73
CA ILE A 131 8.35 2.74 -12.54
C ILE A 131 9.71 2.34 -11.94
N ALA A 132 10.68 1.97 -12.78
CA ALA A 132 11.99 1.53 -12.31
C ALA A 132 12.79 2.67 -11.67
N GLY A 133 12.71 3.89 -12.23
CA GLY A 133 13.33 5.07 -11.65
C GLY A 133 12.77 5.41 -10.28
N CYS A 134 11.43 5.47 -10.16
CA CYS A 134 10.76 5.67 -8.87
C CYS A 134 11.13 4.60 -7.84
N ALA A 135 11.15 3.33 -8.22
CA ALA A 135 11.54 2.25 -7.31
C ALA A 135 13.00 2.38 -6.84
N ARG A 136 13.90 2.87 -7.70
CA ARG A 136 15.30 3.15 -7.36
C ARG A 136 15.40 4.32 -6.38
N LEU A 137 14.65 5.40 -6.61
CA LEU A 137 14.57 6.54 -5.70
C LEU A 137 14.04 6.11 -4.33
N ALA A 138 12.95 5.35 -4.31
CA ALA A 138 12.42 4.75 -3.08
C ALA A 138 13.50 3.98 -2.34
N ASN A 139 14.20 3.05 -3.02
CA ASN A 139 15.24 2.22 -2.40
C ASN A 139 16.41 3.02 -1.80
N ARG A 140 16.65 4.25 -2.28
CA ARG A 140 17.67 5.15 -1.73
C ARG A 140 17.11 6.06 -0.62
N GLY A 141 15.87 6.50 -0.76
CA GLY A 141 15.29 7.58 0.04
C GLY A 141 14.33 7.16 1.14
N LEU A 142 13.71 5.97 1.02
CA LEU A 142 12.71 5.49 1.95
C LEU A 142 13.19 4.27 2.71
N PRO A 143 12.88 4.15 4.01
CA PRO A 143 13.08 2.92 4.74
C PRO A 143 12.34 1.79 4.02
N ARG A 144 12.94 0.60 4.04
CA ARG A 144 12.18 -0.60 3.72
C ARG A 144 11.27 -0.85 4.91
N TYR A 145 10.03 -1.21 4.63
CA TYR A 145 9.01 -1.50 5.64
C TYR A 145 9.33 -2.71 6.56
N ARG A 146 10.58 -3.19 6.54
CA ARG A 146 11.14 -4.20 7.46
C ARG A 146 11.94 -3.52 8.58
N ARG A 147 11.24 -3.12 9.64
CA ARG A 147 11.64 -3.30 11.04
C ARG A 147 10.38 -3.18 11.91
N GLN A 148 9.80 -4.32 12.28
CA GLN A 148 9.54 -4.47 13.71
C GLN A 148 10.93 -4.45 14.34
N ARG A 149 11.25 -3.40 15.09
CA ARG A 149 12.25 -3.54 16.15
C ARG A 149 11.68 -4.64 17.07
N GLU A 150 12.37 -5.76 17.15
CA GLU A 150 12.26 -6.66 18.30
C GLU A 150 13.02 -6.03 19.47
N ASP A 151 12.71 -4.78 19.83
CA ASP A 151 13.35 -4.05 20.93
C ASP A 151 12.31 -3.23 21.73
N LEU A 152 11.09 -3.74 21.88
CA LEU A 152 10.17 -3.27 22.91
C LEU A 152 9.99 -4.41 23.90
N GLU A 153 11.00 -4.54 24.76
CA GLU A 153 10.80 -5.02 26.12
C GLU A 153 9.62 -4.26 26.75
N ASP A 154 8.89 -4.96 27.61
CA ASP A 154 7.73 -4.48 28.32
C ASP A 154 7.98 -3.11 28.97
N ASP A 155 7.40 -2.05 28.42
CA ASP A 155 7.12 -0.85 29.20
C ASP A 155 5.73 -0.32 28.87
N ASP A 156 4.90 -0.33 29.91
CA ASP A 156 3.56 0.22 29.92
C ASP A 156 3.61 1.73 29.67
N THR A 157 2.51 2.28 29.14
CA THR A 157 2.19 3.72 28.98
C THR A 157 2.78 4.49 27.80
N LEU A 158 2.04 4.52 26.67
CA LEU A 158 1.88 5.75 25.88
C LEU A 158 0.42 5.90 25.39
N GLU A 159 -0.21 6.96 25.86
CA GLU A 159 -1.50 7.52 25.42
C GLU A 159 -1.56 7.73 23.88
N PRO A 160 -2.76 7.69 23.26
CA PRO A 160 -2.91 7.67 21.80
C PRO A 160 -2.74 9.07 21.18
N ASN A 161 -1.50 9.45 20.88
CA ASN A 161 -1.24 10.63 20.04
C ASN A 161 -1.28 10.27 18.53
N GLY A 162 -2.47 10.37 17.95
CA GLY A 162 -2.72 10.73 16.56
C GLY A 162 -2.09 9.85 15.46
N THR A 163 -2.69 8.69 15.21
CA THR A 163 -2.57 8.00 13.90
C THR A 163 -3.11 8.90 12.78
N ASP A 164 -2.35 9.07 11.69
CA ASP A 164 -2.90 9.71 10.50
C ASP A 164 -3.96 8.83 9.82
N ARG A 165 -4.66 9.37 8.81
CA ARG A 165 -5.71 8.69 8.03
C ARG A 165 -5.25 7.35 7.41
N PHE A 166 -3.94 7.10 7.33
CA PHE A 166 -3.34 5.91 6.73
C PHE A 166 -2.70 4.95 7.75
N GLY A 167 -2.78 5.26 9.05
CA GLY A 167 -2.13 4.46 10.10
C GLY A 167 -0.60 4.50 10.03
N LEU A 168 -0.03 5.56 9.46
CA LEU A 168 1.40 5.82 9.40
C LEU A 168 1.81 6.60 10.66
N TYR A 169 2.87 6.14 11.32
CA TYR A 169 3.51 6.93 12.37
C TYR A 169 4.09 8.19 11.74
N LYS A 170 3.65 9.35 12.24
CA LYS A 170 4.07 10.67 11.79
C LYS A 170 5.46 11.00 12.32
N GLU A 171 6.49 10.30 11.86
CA GLU A 171 7.83 10.90 11.87
C GLU A 171 7.82 12.00 10.81
N ARG A 172 7.76 13.27 11.26
CA ARG A 172 8.01 14.42 10.40
C ARG A 172 9.41 14.29 9.84
N PHE A 173 9.55 13.70 8.65
CA PHE A 173 10.78 13.81 7.91
C PHE A 173 11.00 15.29 7.56
N PRO A 174 12.23 15.81 7.67
CA PRO A 174 12.54 17.17 7.27
C PRO A 174 12.09 17.35 5.83
N GLN A 175 11.30 18.41 5.60
CA GLN A 175 10.72 18.78 4.31
C GLN A 175 11.80 18.73 3.22
N ARG A 176 11.85 17.65 2.44
CA ARG A 176 12.68 17.60 1.24
C ARG A 176 12.04 18.51 0.22
N PRO A 177 12.82 19.32 -0.53
CA PRO A 177 12.26 20.26 -1.49
C PRO A 177 11.36 19.47 -2.45
N ARG A 178 10.10 19.93 -2.56
CA ARG A 178 9.15 19.39 -3.52
C ARG A 178 9.82 19.43 -4.90
N PRO A 179 9.73 18.35 -5.70
CA PRO A 179 10.23 18.41 -7.06
C PRO A 179 9.54 19.59 -7.76
N PRO A 180 10.30 20.44 -8.47
CA PRO A 180 9.73 21.62 -9.10
C PRO A 180 8.60 21.20 -10.05
N ILE A 181 7.46 21.84 -9.87
CA ILE A 181 6.33 21.76 -10.78
C ILE A 181 6.71 22.71 -11.92
N TRP A 182 7.26 22.15 -13.00
CA TRP A 182 7.44 22.86 -14.27
C TRP A 182 6.24 22.61 -15.16
#